data_AF-A0A2E0H4I0-F1
#
_entry.id   AF-A0A2E0H4I0-F1
#
_cell.length_a   1.000
_cell.length_b   1.000
_cell.length_c   1.000
_cell.angle_alpha   90.00
_cell.angle_beta   90.00
_cell.angle_gamma   90.00
#
_symmetry.space_group_name_H-M   'P 1'
#
loop_
_entity.id
_entity.type
_entity.pdbx_description
1 polymer ?
#
loop_
_entity_poly.entity_id
_entity_poly.type
_entity_poly.pdbx_seq_one_letter_code
_entity_poly.pdbx_strand_id
1 'polypeptide(L)'
;TQIYDMHRLAHNVSGGLIVALPSPDEDHNPITAGTLSEVMQGNPNIPAAKRMQAMRLMDDLTASHQAGWYSVISLHGGGSPEAMKREIWRNYPVAEKKEIVQQLMDRDMLTRTDGKKPDKQPGRCCPIGCRVPGFLLNEENQKEAAE
;
A
#
# COMPACT_ATOMS: atom_id res chain seq x y z
N THR A 1 1.93 3.51 -7.09
CA THR A 1 0.69 4.31 -6.95
C THR A 1 0.91 5.60 -6.19
N GLN A 2 1.87 5.68 -5.26
CA GLN A 2 2.14 6.89 -4.46
C GLN A 2 2.33 8.17 -5.30
N ILE A 3 2.94 8.11 -6.49
CA ILE A 3 3.07 9.29 -7.37
C ILE A 3 1.71 9.90 -7.76
N TYR A 4 0.71 9.05 -8.07
CA TYR A 4 -0.63 9.52 -8.43
C TYR A 4 -1.37 10.11 -7.22
N ASP A 5 -1.16 9.54 -6.03
CA ASP A 5 -1.69 10.10 -4.78
C ASP A 5 -1.00 11.43 -4.43
N MET A 6 0.31 11.55 -4.66
CA MET A 6 1.06 12.79 -4.50
C MET A 6 0.54 13.87 -5.45
N HIS A 7 0.33 13.54 -6.73
CA HIS A 7 -0.26 14.47 -7.69
C HIS A 7 -1.67 14.89 -7.23
N ARG A 8 -2.51 13.94 -6.82
CA ARG A 8 -3.87 14.23 -6.30
C ARG A 8 -3.83 15.19 -5.11
N LEU A 9 -2.94 14.95 -4.14
CA LEU A 9 -2.77 15.81 -2.97
C LEU A 9 -2.26 17.20 -3.37
N ALA A 10 -1.27 17.26 -4.26
CA ALA A 10 -0.73 18.52 -4.78
C ALA A 10 -1.82 19.33 -5.50
N HIS A 11 -2.66 18.70 -6.32
CA HIS A 11 -3.79 19.33 -7.00
C HIS A 11 -4.83 19.84 -6.01
N ASN A 12 -5.20 19.04 -5.01
CA ASN A 12 -6.17 19.42 -3.99
C ASN A 12 -5.72 20.66 -3.20
N VAL A 13 -4.43 20.75 -2.86
CA VAL A 13 -3.87 21.87 -2.09
C VAL A 13 -3.65 23.10 -2.96
N SER A 14 -3.23 22.93 -4.21
CA SER A 14 -2.90 24.03 -5.12
C SER A 14 -4.16 24.68 -5.73
N GLY A 15 -5.25 23.92 -5.82
CA GLY A 15 -6.48 24.35 -6.48
C GLY A 15 -6.32 24.47 -8.00
N GLY A 16 -7.34 25.02 -8.67
CA GLY A 16 -7.38 25.12 -10.14
C GLY A 16 -6.38 26.09 -10.76
N LEU A 17 -5.68 26.90 -9.96
CA LEU A 17 -4.76 27.91 -10.47
C LEU A 17 -3.57 27.29 -11.21
N ILE A 18 -3.20 26.04 -10.94
CA ILE A 18 -2.15 25.34 -11.67
C ILE A 18 -2.49 25.14 -13.16
N VAL A 19 -3.77 25.00 -13.53
CA VAL A 19 -4.21 24.83 -14.93
C VAL A 19 -4.86 26.08 -15.54
N ALA A 20 -5.07 27.12 -14.72
CA ALA A 20 -5.76 28.35 -15.12
C ALA A 20 -4.87 29.60 -15.01
N LEU A 21 -3.56 29.42 -14.78
CA LEU A 21 -2.63 30.53 -14.69
C LEU A 21 -2.48 31.19 -16.07
N PRO A 22 -2.50 32.53 -16.16
CA PRO A 22 -2.29 33.22 -17.43
C PRO A 22 -0.97 32.82 -18.10
N SER A 23 -0.97 32.80 -19.43
CA SER A 23 0.23 32.51 -20.20
C SER A 23 1.27 33.62 -20.02
N PRO A 24 2.56 33.36 -20.37
CA PRO A 24 3.60 34.38 -20.36
C PRO A 24 3.23 35.66 -21.12
N ASP A 25 2.46 35.54 -22.20
CA ASP A 25 2.07 36.69 -23.03
C ASP A 25 1.08 37.62 -22.31
N GLU A 26 0.28 37.08 -21.40
CA GLU A 26 -0.73 37.83 -20.64
C GLU A 26 -0.16 38.40 -19.33
N ASP A 27 0.70 37.66 -18.63
CA ASP A 27 1.26 38.09 -17.34
C ASP A 27 2.49 39.03 -17.47
N HIS A 28 3.22 38.99 -18.60
CA HIS A 28 4.30 39.94 -18.89
C HIS A 28 3.82 41.19 -19.64
N ASN A 29 2.54 41.25 -20.01
CA ASN A 29 1.99 42.41 -20.69
C ASN A 29 1.83 43.57 -19.67
N PRO A 30 2.49 44.72 -19.90
CA PRO A 30 2.47 45.85 -18.97
C PRO A 30 1.07 46.46 -18.78
N ILE A 31 0.13 46.22 -19.72
CA ILE A 31 -1.25 46.71 -19.65
C ILE A 31 -2.07 45.87 -18.64
N THR A 32 -1.86 44.55 -18.61
CA THR A 32 -2.64 43.61 -17.79
C THR A 32 -1.97 43.23 -16.48
N ALA A 33 -0.65 43.42 -16.36
CA ALA A 33 0.15 43.00 -15.20
C ALA A 33 -0.36 43.57 -13.86
N GLY A 34 -0.81 44.84 -13.84
CA GLY A 34 -1.36 45.47 -12.63
C GLY A 34 -2.63 44.77 -12.15
N THR A 35 -3.63 44.65 -13.03
CA THR A 35 -4.90 43.98 -12.74
C THR A 35 -4.69 42.50 -12.38
N LEU A 36 -3.79 41.80 -13.07
CA LEU A 36 -3.44 40.42 -12.78
C LEU A 36 -2.82 40.28 -11.39
N SER A 37 -1.92 41.18 -10.99
CA SER A 37 -1.33 41.17 -9.66
C SER A 37 -2.39 41.35 -8.57
N GLU A 38 -3.39 42.19 -8.79
CA GLU A 38 -4.49 42.41 -7.83
C GLU A 38 -5.38 41.17 -7.66
N VAL A 39 -5.81 40.54 -8.76
CA VAL A 39 -6.71 39.38 -8.70
C VAL A 39 -6.00 38.08 -8.30
N MET A 40 -4.68 37.97 -8.53
CA MET A 40 -3.89 36.80 -8.16
C MET A 40 -3.35 36.87 -6.73
N GLN A 41 -3.50 38.03 -6.07
CA GLN A 41 -3.11 38.20 -4.67
C GLN A 41 -3.89 37.23 -3.77
N GLY A 42 -3.17 36.61 -2.83
CA GLY A 42 -3.75 35.71 -1.84
C GLY A 42 -3.54 36.29 -0.45
N ASN A 43 -2.70 35.63 0.34
CA ASN A 43 -2.26 36.15 1.62
C ASN A 43 -1.53 37.51 1.43
N PRO A 44 -1.93 38.60 2.10
CA PRO A 44 -1.34 39.94 1.92
C PRO A 44 0.16 40.00 2.24
N ASN A 45 0.68 39.06 3.03
CA ASN A 45 2.11 38.97 3.36
C ASN A 45 2.95 38.26 2.27
N ILE A 46 2.32 37.71 1.23
CA ILE A 46 3.00 36.97 0.16
C ILE A 46 2.75 37.70 -1.17
N PRO A 47 3.79 38.18 -1.87
CA PRO A 47 3.60 38.83 -3.17
C PRO A 47 2.91 37.90 -4.19
N ALA A 48 1.94 38.43 -4.94
CA ALA A 48 1.23 37.69 -6.00
C ALA A 48 2.19 36.95 -6.96
N ALA A 49 3.28 37.60 -7.37
CA ALA A 49 4.31 37.00 -8.23
C ALA A 49 4.93 35.72 -7.65
N LYS A 50 5.15 35.66 -6.32
CA LYS A 50 5.70 34.46 -5.66
C LYS A 50 4.68 33.33 -5.62
N ARG A 51 3.41 33.66 -5.39
CA ARG A 51 2.32 32.68 -5.49
C ARG A 51 2.23 32.10 -6.90
N MET A 52 2.26 32.95 -7.93
CA MET A 52 2.22 32.50 -9.32
C MET A 52 3.41 31.60 -9.68
N GLN A 53 4.62 31.94 -9.25
CA GLN A 53 5.81 31.10 -9.44
C GLN A 53 5.65 29.70 -8.82
N ALA A 54 5.10 29.62 -7.60
CA ALA A 54 4.83 28.33 -6.97
C ALA A 54 3.79 27.52 -7.75
N MET A 55 2.74 28.16 -8.26
CA MET A 55 1.73 27.48 -9.08
C MET A 55 2.30 26.98 -10.41
N ARG A 56 3.16 27.76 -11.08
CA ARG A 56 3.87 27.32 -12.30
C ARG A 56 4.75 26.10 -12.05
N LEU A 57 5.44 26.05 -10.91
CA LEU A 57 6.24 24.87 -10.53
C LEU A 57 5.33 23.64 -10.30
N MET A 58 4.21 23.82 -9.61
CA MET A 58 3.28 22.71 -9.36
C MET A 58 2.61 22.22 -10.64
N ASP A 59 2.26 23.12 -11.55
CA ASP A 59 1.80 22.78 -12.90
C ASP A 59 2.84 21.93 -13.64
N ASP A 60 4.10 22.37 -13.67
CA ASP A 60 5.14 21.63 -14.38
C ASP A 60 5.35 20.22 -13.83
N LEU A 61 5.34 20.08 -12.50
CA LEU A 61 5.54 18.77 -11.86
C LEU A 61 4.32 17.85 -11.97
N THR A 62 3.09 18.39 -12.12
CA THR A 62 1.87 17.60 -11.90
C THR A 62 0.78 17.68 -12.97
N ALA A 63 0.87 18.62 -13.92
CA ALA A 63 -0.09 18.81 -15.02
C ALA A 63 0.54 19.10 -16.40
N SER A 64 1.86 19.21 -16.52
CA SER A 64 2.57 19.39 -17.80
C SER A 64 3.00 18.06 -18.47
N HIS A 65 3.74 18.17 -19.58
CA HIS A 65 4.45 17.04 -20.18
C HIS A 65 5.34 16.31 -19.17
N GLN A 66 6.04 17.06 -18.32
CA GLN A 66 6.95 16.51 -17.31
C GLN A 66 6.18 15.70 -16.27
N ALA A 67 4.98 16.14 -15.89
CA ALA A 67 4.10 15.37 -15.02
C ALA A 67 3.67 14.03 -15.64
N GLY A 68 3.33 14.05 -16.94
CA GLY A 68 3.03 12.84 -17.71
C GLY A 68 4.20 11.86 -17.66
N TRP A 69 5.41 12.35 -17.95
CA TRP A 69 6.62 11.54 -17.85
C TRP A 69 6.85 10.99 -16.44
N TYR A 70 6.81 11.83 -15.39
CA TYR A 70 6.98 11.40 -14.00
C TYR A 70 5.98 10.33 -13.60
N SER A 71 4.72 10.44 -14.04
CA SER A 71 3.68 9.47 -13.71
C SER A 71 3.98 8.08 -14.29
N VAL A 72 4.38 8.03 -15.56
CA VAL A 72 4.63 6.78 -16.29
C VAL A 72 5.96 6.17 -15.90
N ILE A 73 7.03 6.96 -15.79
CA ILE A 73 8.34 6.45 -15.40
C ILE A 73 8.33 5.94 -13.96
N SER A 74 7.59 6.55 -13.05
CA SER A 74 7.44 6.05 -11.68
C SER A 74 6.69 4.73 -11.61
N LEU A 75 5.82 4.45 -12.58
CA LEU A 75 5.08 3.19 -12.66
C LEU A 75 5.88 2.08 -13.35
N HIS A 76 6.71 2.42 -14.32
CA HIS A 76 7.35 1.46 -15.23
C HIS A 76 8.89 1.45 -15.21
N GLY A 77 9.55 2.37 -14.50
CA GLY A 77 11.00 2.57 -14.58
C GLY A 77 11.82 1.35 -14.14
N GLY A 78 11.30 0.54 -13.21
CA GLY A 78 11.89 -0.74 -12.78
C GLY A 78 11.24 -1.97 -13.41
N GLY A 79 10.42 -1.78 -14.45
CA GLY A 79 9.49 -2.78 -14.97
C GLY A 79 8.06 -2.56 -14.49
N SER A 80 7.09 -2.97 -15.32
CA SER A 80 5.67 -2.82 -15.01
C SER A 80 5.29 -3.52 -13.70
N PRO A 81 4.24 -3.07 -12.98
CA PRO A 81 3.85 -3.65 -11.69
C PRO A 81 3.67 -5.17 -11.73
N GLU A 82 3.13 -5.73 -12.82
CA GLU A 82 2.97 -7.17 -12.97
C GLU A 82 4.31 -7.92 -13.14
N ALA A 83 5.29 -7.32 -13.81
CA ALA A 83 6.63 -7.89 -13.91
C ALA A 83 7.27 -7.96 -12.51
N MET A 84 7.13 -6.88 -11.72
CA MET A 84 7.63 -6.83 -10.35
C MET A 84 6.92 -7.84 -9.43
N LYS A 85 5.59 -7.97 -9.51
CA LYS A 85 4.84 -8.98 -8.75
C LYS A 85 5.29 -10.40 -9.08
N ARG A 86 5.52 -10.71 -10.35
CA ARG A 86 6.04 -12.02 -10.76
C ARG A 86 7.43 -12.28 -10.22
N GLU A 87 8.30 -11.28 -10.22
CA GLU A 87 9.65 -11.43 -9.67
C GLU A 87 9.63 -11.63 -8.15
N ILE A 88 8.75 -10.92 -7.42
CA ILE A 88 8.52 -11.15 -5.99
C ILE A 88 8.04 -12.58 -5.79
N TRP A 89 7.03 -13.04 -6.54
CA TRP A 89 6.51 -14.41 -6.43
C TRP A 89 7.58 -15.47 -6.66
N ARG A 90 8.47 -15.26 -7.63
CA ARG A 90 9.56 -16.20 -7.95
C ARG A 90 10.55 -16.37 -6.81
N ASN A 91 10.78 -15.32 -6.02
CA ASN A 91 11.77 -15.31 -4.93
C ASN A 91 11.13 -15.44 -3.54
N TYR A 92 9.80 -15.33 -3.41
CA TYR A 92 9.11 -15.41 -2.13
C TYR A 92 8.89 -16.88 -1.72
N PRO A 93 9.32 -17.32 -0.52
CA PRO A 93 9.24 -18.72 -0.12
C PRO A 93 7.83 -19.09 0.37
N VAL A 94 6.86 -19.17 -0.56
CA VAL A 94 5.45 -19.42 -0.26
C VAL A 94 5.24 -20.71 0.55
N ALA A 95 5.96 -21.78 0.20
CA ALA A 95 5.83 -23.08 0.87
C ALA A 95 6.24 -22.99 2.34
N GLU A 96 7.37 -22.35 2.64
CA GLU A 96 7.85 -22.13 4.01
C GLU A 96 6.85 -21.27 4.80
N LYS A 97 6.33 -20.20 4.20
CA LYS A 97 5.33 -19.34 4.88
C LYS A 97 4.02 -20.09 5.15
N LYS A 98 3.61 -20.98 4.24
CA LYS A 98 2.47 -21.88 4.48
C LYS A 98 2.73 -22.82 5.65
N GLU A 99 3.94 -23.35 5.78
CA GLU A 99 4.31 -24.21 6.92
C GLU A 99 4.26 -23.44 8.25
N ILE A 100 4.75 -22.19 8.29
CA ILE A 100 4.65 -21.34 9.49
C ILE A 100 3.19 -21.09 9.88
N VAL A 101 2.35 -20.73 8.90
CA VAL A 101 0.91 -20.53 9.15
C VAL A 101 0.26 -21.83 9.63
N GLN A 102 0.61 -22.97 9.04
CA GLN A 102 0.12 -24.28 9.49
C GLN A 102 0.56 -24.56 10.93
N GLN A 103 1.82 -24.30 11.30
CA GLN A 103 2.31 -24.46 12.67
C GLN A 103 1.57 -23.56 13.67
N LEU A 104 1.21 -22.33 13.29
CA LEU A 104 0.39 -21.42 14.11
C LEU A 104 -1.05 -21.93 14.27
N MET A 105 -1.58 -22.63 13.27
CA MET A 105 -2.92 -23.21 13.30
C MET A 105 -2.95 -24.62 13.91
N ASP A 106 -1.79 -25.27 14.03
CA ASP A 106 -1.63 -26.54 14.70
C ASP A 106 -1.95 -26.40 16.19
N ARG A 107 -2.42 -27.50 16.76
CA ARG A 107 -2.84 -27.54 18.16
C ARG A 107 -1.65 -27.49 19.09
N ASP A 108 -1.89 -27.03 20.32
CA ASP A 108 -0.91 -27.04 21.39
C ASP A 108 0.34 -26.17 21.10
N MET A 109 0.21 -25.14 20.26
CA MET A 109 1.34 -24.25 19.91
C MET A 109 2.04 -23.63 21.14
N LEU A 110 1.32 -23.44 22.25
CA LEU A 110 1.86 -22.94 23.53
C LEU A 110 2.52 -24.03 24.40
N THR A 111 2.23 -25.30 24.17
CA THR A 111 2.70 -26.45 24.98
C THR A 111 3.68 -27.35 24.23
N ARG A 112 3.81 -27.16 22.91
CA ARG A 112 4.67 -27.95 22.01
C ARG A 112 6.14 -27.59 22.19
N THR A 113 6.89 -28.44 22.90
CA THR A 113 8.33 -28.29 23.19
C THR A 113 9.20 -29.33 22.45
N ASP A 114 8.58 -30.19 21.64
CA ASP A 114 9.14 -31.48 21.19
C ASP A 114 9.69 -31.50 19.75
N GLY A 115 9.70 -30.36 19.04
CA GLY A 115 10.39 -30.22 17.74
C GLY A 115 9.88 -31.11 16.60
N LYS A 116 8.73 -31.78 16.76
CA LYS A 116 8.15 -32.69 15.76
C LYS A 116 7.53 -31.91 14.60
N LYS A 117 7.63 -32.48 13.40
CA LYS A 117 7.10 -31.90 12.14
C LYS A 117 5.60 -31.56 12.26
N PRO A 118 5.13 -30.45 11.66
CA PRO A 118 3.73 -30.03 11.70
C PRO A 118 2.81 -31.12 11.14
N ASP A 119 1.61 -31.24 11.72
CA ASP A 119 0.67 -32.27 11.31
C ASP A 119 0.05 -31.87 9.96
N LYS A 120 0.03 -32.82 9.01
CA LYS A 120 -0.39 -32.55 7.63
C LYS A 120 -1.90 -32.70 7.43
N GLN A 121 -2.64 -33.14 8.46
CA GLN A 121 -4.08 -33.35 8.38
C GLN A 121 -4.87 -32.28 9.14
N PRO A 122 -5.53 -31.34 8.45
CA PRO A 122 -6.43 -30.41 9.10
C PRO A 122 -7.65 -31.15 9.68
N GLY A 123 -7.93 -30.96 10.99
CA GLY A 123 -9.21 -31.35 11.60
C GLY A 123 -9.24 -32.58 12.53
N ARG A 124 -8.12 -33.15 12.99
CA ARG A 124 -8.16 -34.27 13.95
C ARG A 124 -8.63 -33.80 15.35
N CYS A 125 -9.83 -34.18 15.80
CA CYS A 125 -10.69 -33.45 16.76
C CYS A 125 -10.33 -33.29 18.27
N CYS A 126 -9.25 -33.81 18.88
CA CYS A 126 -8.91 -33.44 20.29
C CYS A 126 -7.42 -33.13 20.59
N PRO A 127 -7.09 -32.24 21.55
CA PRO A 127 -5.71 -31.96 22.01
C PRO A 127 -5.02 -33.21 22.60
N ILE A 128 -5.82 -34.18 23.05
CA ILE A 128 -5.37 -35.48 23.58
C ILE A 128 -5.26 -36.55 22.46
N GLY A 129 -5.63 -36.22 21.22
CA GLY A 129 -5.73 -37.17 20.10
C GLY A 129 -7.11 -37.83 19.97
N CYS A 130 -7.28 -38.74 19.00
CA CYS A 130 -8.52 -39.51 18.87
C CYS A 130 -8.59 -40.58 19.98
N ARG A 131 -9.28 -40.30 21.10
CA ARG A 131 -9.75 -41.34 22.01
C ARG A 131 -11.11 -41.86 21.55
N VAL A 132 -11.30 -43.17 21.65
CA VAL A 132 -12.62 -43.79 21.50
C VAL A 132 -13.52 -43.26 22.63
N PRO A 133 -14.71 -42.69 22.34
CA PRO A 133 -15.62 -42.23 23.38
C PRO A 133 -15.87 -43.32 24.42
N GLY A 134 -15.89 -42.97 25.71
CA GLY A 134 -15.92 -43.95 26.81
C GLY A 134 -17.10 -44.94 26.74
N PHE A 135 -18.23 -44.54 26.14
CA PHE A 135 -19.38 -45.41 25.93
C PHE A 135 -19.16 -46.52 24.87
N LEU A 136 -18.08 -46.44 24.09
CA LEU A 136 -17.64 -47.45 23.13
C LEU A 136 -16.48 -48.32 23.65
N LEU A 137 -16.00 -48.07 24.88
CA LEU A 137 -14.95 -48.85 25.52
C LEU A 137 -15.56 -49.90 26.46
N ASN A 138 -15.11 -51.16 26.35
CA ASN A 138 -15.46 -52.23 27.29
C ASN A 138 -14.78 -51.98 28.66
N GLU A 139 -15.28 -52.58 29.75
CA GLU A 139 -14.80 -52.34 31.12
C GLU A 139 -13.27 -52.50 31.30
N GLU A 140 -12.64 -53.39 30.53
CA GLU A 140 -11.18 -53.57 30.52
C GLU A 140 -10.45 -52.38 29.86
N ASN A 141 -11.00 -51.86 28.76
CA ASN A 141 -10.42 -50.75 27.99
C ASN A 141 -10.73 -49.37 28.60
N GLN A 142 -11.69 -49.29 29.52
CA GLN A 142 -11.99 -48.06 30.26
C GLN A 142 -10.91 -47.74 31.32
N LYS A 143 -10.23 -48.76 31.85
CA LYS A 143 -9.13 -48.59 32.82
C LYS A 143 -7.85 -48.06 32.13
N GLU A 144 -7.51 -48.58 30.96
CA GLU A 144 -6.38 -48.09 30.15
C GLU A 144 -6.58 -46.68 29.59
N ALA A 145 -7.83 -46.25 29.37
CA ALA A 145 -8.12 -44.91 28.87
C ALA A 145 -8.15 -43.82 29.97
N ALA A 146 -8.06 -44.21 31.25
CA ALA A 146 -8.11 -43.29 32.40
C ALA A 146 -6.73 -42.93 32.98
N GLU A 147 -5.68 -43.66 32.61
CA GLU A 147 -4.27 -43.24 32.73
C GLU A 147 -3.84 -42.38 31.52
#